data_AF-A0A0K2YA52-F1
#
_entry.id   AF-A0A0K2YA52-F1
#
_cell.length_a   1.000
_cell.length_b   1.000
_cell.length_c   1.000
_cell.angle_alpha   90.00
_cell.angle_beta   90.00
_cell.angle_gamma   90.00
#
_symmetry.space_group_name_H-M   'P 1'
#
loop_
_entity.id
_entity.type
_entity.pdbx_description
1 polymer ?
#
loop_
_entity_poly.entity_id
_entity_poly.type
_entity_poly.pdbx_seq_one_letter_code
_entity_poly.pdbx_strand_id
1 'polypeptide(L)'
;MVLDRRFWLMWLVSVWAAFFSMDVHMGGVLSRHVLKVAFYGLLFFYLCYFVLDFLPVKLENGLKNVLLILSLSFAFLDFFTSHCFSMGFNQALIETILATNRSEIHAFLVGVLLPHIGVLVGFLLFCGLFLFLMRFKISLKCRQAGLVFALFLGGITAHSIRTGYNLQQGPSGYVVNLIIASHLTPILKETTAILDTIHNRAQAKRIYTNFNQPYPKDYLGVDKDSVPNVVLIIGESASRDFMGIYGYSVPNTPFLSGLLREREREGNFADPNPACKT
;
A
#
# COMPACT_ATOMS: atom_id res chain seq x y z
N MET A 1 -25.53 20.94 -11.28
CA MET A 1 -24.74 19.71 -11.46
C MET A 1 -25.27 18.82 -12.58
N VAL A 2 -24.42 18.46 -13.53
CA VAL A 2 -24.74 17.50 -14.61
C VAL A 2 -23.84 16.27 -14.51
N LEU A 3 -24.45 15.10 -14.32
CA LEU A 3 -23.80 13.79 -14.42
C LEU A 3 -23.84 13.35 -15.88
N ASP A 4 -22.70 13.42 -16.55
CA ASP A 4 -22.58 13.12 -17.98
C ASP A 4 -21.94 11.73 -18.23
N ARG A 5 -21.73 11.40 -19.51
CA ARG A 5 -21.08 10.15 -19.92
C ARG A 5 -19.71 9.90 -19.28
N ARG A 6 -18.96 10.95 -18.90
CA ARG A 6 -17.64 10.80 -18.28
C ARG A 6 -17.79 10.24 -16.87
N PHE A 7 -18.75 10.78 -16.11
CA PHE A 7 -19.13 10.26 -14.80
C PHE A 7 -19.48 8.77 -14.85
N TRP A 8 -20.38 8.39 -15.76
CA TRP A 8 -20.83 7.00 -15.87
C TRP A 8 -19.70 6.06 -16.30
N LEU A 9 -18.79 6.51 -17.18
CA LEU A 9 -17.66 5.71 -17.59
C LEU A 9 -16.67 5.47 -16.43
N MET A 10 -16.31 6.52 -15.68
CA MET A 10 -15.40 6.38 -14.53
C MET A 10 -15.95 5.40 -13.49
N TRP A 11 -17.24 5.54 -13.18
CA TRP A 11 -17.93 4.64 -12.27
C TRP A 11 -17.97 3.20 -12.81
N LEU A 12 -18.41 3.01 -14.06
CA LEU A 12 -18.56 1.69 -14.67
C LEU A 12 -17.23 0.94 -14.76
N VAL A 13 -16.17 1.62 -15.20
CA VAL A 13 -14.84 1.01 -15.35
C VAL A 13 -14.26 0.62 -13.99
N SER A 14 -14.51 1.40 -12.94
CA SER A 14 -14.11 1.04 -11.56
C SER A 14 -14.84 -0.21 -11.07
N VAL A 15 -16.14 -0.32 -11.35
CA VAL A 15 -16.95 -1.50 -11.02
C VAL A 15 -16.50 -2.72 -11.82
N TRP A 16 -16.21 -2.53 -13.10
CA TRP A 16 -15.72 -3.59 -13.98
C TRP A 16 -14.37 -4.12 -13.52
N ALA A 17 -13.40 -3.25 -13.21
CA ALA A 17 -12.10 -3.65 -12.67
C ALA A 17 -12.23 -4.47 -11.38
N ALA A 18 -13.19 -4.12 -10.51
CA ALA A 18 -13.45 -4.84 -9.26
C ALA A 18 -13.84 -6.31 -9.43
N PHE A 19 -14.39 -6.73 -10.58
CA PHE A 19 -14.65 -8.14 -10.85
C PHE A 19 -13.37 -8.98 -10.98
N PHE A 20 -12.27 -8.33 -11.35
CA PHE A 20 -10.97 -8.97 -11.54
C PHE A 20 -10.03 -8.75 -10.36
N SER A 21 -10.41 -7.92 -9.39
CA SER A 21 -9.60 -7.63 -8.20
C SER A 21 -9.24 -8.90 -7.43
N MET A 22 -8.02 -8.93 -6.90
CA MET A 22 -7.56 -10.02 -6.03
C MET A 22 -8.34 -10.13 -4.72
N ASP A 23 -8.96 -9.04 -4.25
CA ASP A 23 -9.80 -9.05 -3.04
C ASP A 23 -11.02 -9.97 -3.18
N VAL A 24 -11.51 -10.15 -4.41
CA VAL A 24 -12.59 -11.09 -4.74
C VAL A 24 -12.12 -12.53 -4.58
N HIS A 25 -10.92 -12.83 -5.05
CA HIS A 25 -10.34 -14.17 -5.05
C HIS A 25 -9.95 -14.63 -3.63
N MET A 26 -9.53 -13.69 -2.77
CA MET A 26 -9.15 -13.96 -1.38
C MET A 26 -10.34 -13.96 -0.40
N GLY A 27 -11.35 -13.12 -0.63
CA GLY A 27 -12.46 -12.90 0.31
C GLY A 27 -13.71 -13.75 0.07
N GLY A 28 -13.79 -14.51 -1.01
CA GLY A 28 -14.84 -15.51 -1.29
C GLY A 28 -16.25 -14.97 -1.56
N VAL A 29 -16.48 -13.65 -1.54
CA VAL A 29 -17.81 -13.06 -1.79
C VAL A 29 -17.75 -11.91 -2.80
N LEU A 30 -17.66 -12.28 -4.07
CA LEU A 30 -17.63 -11.38 -5.25
C LEU A 30 -18.68 -10.26 -5.15
N SER A 31 -19.93 -10.63 -4.88
CA SER A 31 -21.05 -9.68 -4.87
C SER A 31 -20.91 -8.59 -3.81
N ARG A 32 -20.37 -8.90 -2.63
CA ARG A 32 -20.16 -7.91 -1.57
C ARG A 32 -19.05 -6.94 -1.91
N HIS A 33 -17.95 -7.42 -2.49
CA HIS A 33 -16.83 -6.55 -2.87
C HIS A 33 -17.26 -5.60 -3.99
N VAL A 34 -17.79 -6.14 -5.10
CA VAL A 34 -18.24 -5.33 -6.25
C VAL A 34 -19.31 -4.33 -5.84
N LEU A 35 -20.27 -4.70 -4.99
CA LEU A 35 -21.30 -3.77 -4.50
C LEU A 35 -20.71 -2.62 -3.67
N LYS A 36 -19.70 -2.91 -2.83
CA LYS A 36 -19.00 -1.86 -2.09
C LYS A 36 -18.23 -0.93 -3.04
N VAL A 37 -17.52 -1.46 -4.03
CA VAL A 37 -16.83 -0.63 -5.04
C VAL A 37 -17.84 0.21 -5.82
N ALA A 38 -18.97 -0.35 -6.21
CA ALA A 38 -20.03 0.38 -6.90
C ALA A 38 -20.59 1.52 -6.03
N PHE A 39 -20.89 1.26 -4.76
CA PHE A 39 -21.42 2.28 -3.85
C PHE A 39 -20.40 3.39 -3.56
N TYR A 40 -19.19 3.02 -3.12
CA TYR A 40 -18.15 3.99 -2.76
C TYR A 40 -17.58 4.72 -3.98
N GLY A 41 -17.49 4.06 -5.14
CA GLY A 41 -17.13 4.70 -6.40
C GLY A 41 -18.19 5.71 -6.83
N LEU A 42 -19.49 5.37 -6.75
CA LEU A 42 -20.57 6.30 -7.10
C LEU A 42 -20.52 7.54 -6.19
N LEU A 43 -20.39 7.30 -4.88
CA LEU A 43 -20.24 8.34 -3.88
C LEU A 43 -19.04 9.24 -4.17
N PHE A 44 -17.86 8.67 -4.40
CA PHE A 44 -16.63 9.42 -4.64
C PHE A 44 -16.75 10.32 -5.87
N PHE A 45 -17.12 9.76 -7.03
CA PHE A 45 -17.27 10.54 -8.24
C PHE A 45 -18.39 11.58 -8.11
N TYR A 46 -19.45 11.29 -7.36
CA TYR A 46 -20.54 12.22 -7.09
C TYR A 46 -20.02 13.42 -6.29
N LEU A 47 -19.27 13.17 -5.23
CA LEU A 47 -18.66 14.23 -4.41
C LEU A 47 -17.70 15.08 -5.23
N CYS A 48 -16.87 14.47 -6.07
CA CYS A 48 -16.02 15.22 -7.00
C CYS A 48 -16.86 16.11 -7.93
N TYR A 49 -17.91 15.58 -8.56
CA TYR A 49 -18.76 16.36 -9.46
C TYR A 49 -19.51 17.47 -8.72
N PHE A 50 -19.93 17.21 -7.49
CA PHE A 50 -20.59 18.19 -6.64
C PHE A 50 -19.67 19.35 -6.30
N VAL A 51 -18.41 19.07 -5.92
CA VAL A 51 -17.41 20.11 -5.67
C VAL A 51 -17.05 20.88 -6.95
N LEU A 52 -16.90 20.17 -8.07
CA LEU A 52 -16.58 20.79 -9.36
C LEU A 52 -17.70 21.69 -9.91
N ASP A 53 -18.96 21.47 -9.52
CA ASP A 53 -20.10 22.30 -9.93
C ASP A 53 -20.01 23.75 -9.39
N PHE A 54 -19.20 23.99 -8.36
CA PHE A 54 -18.94 25.33 -7.82
C PHE A 54 -17.84 26.10 -8.57
N LEU A 55 -17.15 25.45 -9.51
CA LEU A 55 -16.05 26.05 -10.27
C LEU A 55 -16.54 26.68 -11.58
N PRO A 56 -15.77 27.61 -12.18
CA PRO A 56 -16.09 28.14 -13.51
C PRO A 56 -16.07 27.03 -14.56
N VAL A 57 -17.01 27.07 -15.51
CA VAL A 57 -17.29 26.02 -16.51
C VAL A 57 -16.05 25.52 -17.27
N LYS A 58 -15.08 26.41 -17.56
CA LYS A 58 -13.82 26.03 -18.22
C LYS A 58 -12.97 25.11 -17.34
N LEU A 59 -12.83 25.46 -16.06
CA LEU A 59 -12.03 24.70 -15.10
C LEU A 59 -12.75 23.41 -14.70
N GLU A 60 -14.07 23.46 -14.50
CA GLU A 60 -14.92 22.29 -14.28
C GLU A 60 -14.70 21.23 -15.37
N ASN A 61 -14.79 21.63 -16.65
CA ASN A 61 -14.59 20.70 -17.76
C ASN A 61 -13.16 20.16 -17.84
N GLY A 62 -12.15 21.00 -17.59
CA GLY A 62 -10.75 20.57 -17.53
C GLY A 62 -10.53 19.52 -16.45
N LEU A 63 -10.99 19.79 -15.22
CA LEU A 63 -10.85 18.88 -14.08
C LEU A 63 -11.65 17.59 -14.26
N LYS A 64 -12.84 17.64 -14.86
CA LYS A 64 -13.60 16.42 -15.23
C LYS A 64 -12.83 15.54 -16.21
N ASN A 65 -12.11 16.13 -17.16
CA ASN A 65 -11.28 15.37 -18.10
C ASN A 65 -10.03 14.80 -17.44
N VAL A 66 -9.37 15.57 -16.56
CA VAL A 66 -8.24 15.07 -15.77
C VAL A 66 -8.67 13.90 -14.88
N LEU A 67 -9.80 14.05 -14.17
CA LEU A 67 -10.37 12.99 -13.34
C LEU A 67 -10.71 11.73 -14.15
N LEU A 68 -11.27 11.91 -15.36
CA LEU A 68 -11.54 10.81 -16.28
C LEU A 68 -10.26 10.08 -16.66
N ILE A 69 -9.23 10.80 -17.11
CA ILE A 69 -7.96 10.19 -17.53
C ILE A 69 -7.32 9.43 -16.36
N LEU A 70 -7.24 10.04 -15.17
CA LEU A 70 -6.69 9.40 -13.98
C LEU A 70 -7.50 8.15 -13.60
N SER A 71 -8.83 8.25 -13.58
CA SER A 71 -9.70 7.13 -13.23
C SER A 71 -9.55 5.97 -14.21
N LEU A 72 -9.45 6.24 -15.52
CA LEU A 72 -9.26 5.20 -16.53
C LEU A 72 -7.88 4.56 -16.41
N SER A 73 -6.83 5.36 -16.21
CA SER A 73 -5.46 4.86 -16.02
C SER A 73 -5.34 3.97 -14.79
N PHE A 74 -5.89 4.38 -13.64
CA PHE A 74 -5.80 3.58 -12.41
C PHE A 74 -6.67 2.33 -12.46
N ALA A 75 -7.87 2.40 -13.03
CA ALA A 75 -8.70 1.21 -13.18
C ALA A 75 -8.11 0.22 -14.20
N PHE A 76 -7.49 0.72 -15.27
CA PHE A 76 -6.72 -0.14 -16.18
C PHE A 76 -5.52 -0.77 -15.48
N LEU A 77 -4.80 -0.01 -14.66
CA LEU A 77 -3.65 -0.52 -13.92
C LEU A 77 -4.05 -1.63 -12.95
N ASP A 78 -5.08 -1.41 -12.13
CA ASP A 78 -5.61 -2.41 -11.19
C ASP A 78 -6.09 -3.68 -11.91
N PHE A 79 -6.80 -3.52 -13.03
CA PHE A 79 -7.21 -4.64 -13.87
C PHE A 79 -6.00 -5.37 -14.50
N PHE A 80 -5.06 -4.63 -15.09
CA PHE A 80 -3.90 -5.19 -15.78
C PHE A 80 -3.01 -5.96 -14.82
N THR A 81 -2.74 -5.41 -13.62
CA THR A 81 -1.93 -6.12 -12.63
C THR A 81 -2.64 -7.34 -12.07
N SER A 82 -3.95 -7.24 -11.84
CA SER A 82 -4.74 -8.37 -11.36
C SER A 82 -4.82 -9.49 -12.41
N HIS A 83 -4.98 -9.14 -13.69
CA HIS A 83 -5.09 -10.09 -14.78
C HIS A 83 -3.75 -10.73 -15.16
N CYS A 84 -2.69 -9.92 -15.30
CA CYS A 84 -1.39 -10.39 -15.81
C CYS A 84 -0.47 -10.93 -14.72
N PHE A 85 -0.51 -10.36 -13.51
CA PHE A 85 0.38 -10.73 -12.42
C PHE A 85 -0.32 -11.43 -11.26
N SER A 86 -1.64 -11.58 -11.33
CA SER A 86 -2.40 -12.13 -10.21
C SER A 86 -2.13 -11.35 -8.91
N MET A 87 -2.01 -10.02 -9.02
CA MET A 87 -1.63 -9.15 -7.90
C MET A 87 -2.33 -7.80 -7.99
N GLY A 88 -2.73 -7.26 -6.84
CA GLY A 88 -3.16 -5.86 -6.75
C GLY A 88 -1.98 -4.91 -6.90
N PHE A 89 -2.23 -3.69 -7.39
CA PHE A 89 -1.21 -2.66 -7.43
C PHE A 89 -0.79 -2.28 -5.99
N ASN A 90 0.52 -2.30 -5.71
CA ASN A 90 1.05 -2.24 -4.36
C ASN A 90 2.44 -1.58 -4.30
N GLN A 91 2.97 -1.45 -3.09
CA GLN A 91 4.27 -0.83 -2.82
C GLN A 91 5.41 -1.47 -3.61
N ALA A 92 5.48 -2.80 -3.72
CA ALA A 92 6.55 -3.48 -4.45
C ALA A 92 6.55 -3.12 -5.95
N LEU A 93 5.36 -3.04 -6.57
CA LEU A 93 5.23 -2.58 -7.95
C LEU A 93 5.65 -1.12 -8.11
N ILE A 94 5.25 -0.24 -7.19
CA ILE A 94 5.65 1.19 -7.22
C ILE A 94 7.16 1.33 -7.06
N GLU A 95 7.77 0.61 -6.11
CA GLU A 95 9.22 0.63 -5.89
C GLU A 95 9.99 0.08 -7.09
N THR A 96 9.47 -0.97 -7.73
CA THR A 96 10.03 -1.50 -8.97
C THR A 96 9.99 -0.44 -10.07
N ILE A 97 8.83 0.19 -10.31
CA ILE A 97 8.67 1.27 -11.30
C ILE A 97 9.66 2.42 -11.02
N LEU A 98 9.85 2.79 -9.75
CA LEU A 98 10.76 3.86 -9.35
C LEU A 98 12.25 3.48 -9.45
N ALA A 99 12.59 2.20 -9.34
CA ALA A 99 13.96 1.69 -9.45
C ALA A 99 14.35 1.32 -10.89
N THR A 100 13.36 1.18 -11.77
CA THR A 100 13.53 0.66 -13.12
C THR A 100 14.38 1.57 -14.02
N ASN A 101 15.17 0.94 -14.89
CA ASN A 101 15.99 1.59 -15.91
C ASN A 101 15.46 1.37 -17.34
N ARG A 102 16.07 2.03 -18.33
CA ARG A 102 15.61 1.98 -19.74
C ARG A 102 15.61 0.57 -20.34
N SER A 103 16.61 -0.27 -20.02
CA SER A 103 16.68 -1.65 -20.51
C SER A 103 15.56 -2.51 -19.93
N GLU A 104 15.25 -2.34 -18.65
CA GLU A 104 14.14 -3.04 -17.98
C GLU A 104 12.77 -2.62 -18.54
N ILE A 105 12.56 -1.32 -18.83
CA ILE A 105 11.33 -0.85 -19.49
C ILE A 105 11.18 -1.52 -20.85
N HIS A 106 12.25 -1.62 -21.64
CA HIS A 106 12.21 -2.28 -22.94
C HIS A 106 11.89 -3.78 -22.80
N ALA A 107 12.55 -4.48 -21.87
CA ALA A 107 12.28 -5.88 -21.61
C ALA A 107 10.83 -6.12 -21.17
N PHE A 108 10.28 -5.25 -20.33
CA PHE A 108 8.88 -5.28 -19.92
C PHE A 108 7.93 -5.03 -21.10
N LEU A 109 8.23 -4.04 -21.93
CA LEU A 109 7.42 -3.71 -23.11
C LEU A 109 7.31 -4.89 -24.06
N VAL A 110 8.44 -5.53 -24.38
CA VAL A 110 8.47 -6.64 -25.34
C VAL A 110 8.00 -7.95 -24.71
N GLY A 111 8.39 -8.23 -23.47
CA GLY A 111 8.12 -9.49 -22.78
C GLY A 111 6.74 -9.60 -22.16
N VAL A 112 6.14 -8.46 -21.76
CA VAL A 112 4.86 -8.44 -21.04
C VAL A 112 3.81 -7.61 -21.75
N LEU A 113 4.10 -6.35 -22.10
CA LEU A 113 3.06 -5.47 -22.64
C LEU A 113 2.65 -5.84 -24.08
N LEU A 114 3.61 -6.14 -24.95
CA LEU A 114 3.35 -6.42 -26.38
C LEU A 114 2.50 -7.69 -26.58
N PRO A 115 2.75 -8.81 -25.88
CA PRO A 115 1.85 -9.97 -25.93
C PRO A 115 0.42 -9.66 -25.46
N HIS A 116 0.27 -8.73 -24.52
CA HIS A 116 -1.03 -8.33 -23.95
C HIS A 116 -1.57 -7.03 -24.55
N ILE A 117 -1.02 -6.55 -25.67
CA ILE A 117 -1.40 -5.25 -26.25
C ILE A 117 -2.87 -5.21 -26.66
N GLY A 118 -3.45 -6.36 -27.05
CA GLY A 118 -4.86 -6.50 -27.38
C GLY A 118 -5.78 -6.13 -26.21
N VAL A 119 -5.34 -6.35 -24.96
CA VAL A 119 -6.07 -5.98 -23.74
C VAL A 119 -6.12 -4.46 -23.60
N LEU A 120 -4.98 -3.77 -23.80
CA LEU A 120 -4.91 -2.31 -23.77
C LEU A 120 -5.76 -1.69 -24.89
N VAL A 121 -5.61 -2.19 -26.12
CA VAL A 121 -6.39 -1.70 -27.27
C VAL A 121 -7.87 -1.94 -27.06
N GLY A 122 -8.27 -3.12 -26.59
CA GLY A 122 -9.66 -3.46 -26.27
C GLY A 122 -10.26 -2.53 -25.21
N PHE A 123 -9.50 -2.24 -24.15
CA PHE A 123 -9.90 -1.29 -23.11
C PHE A 123 -10.10 0.13 -23.67
N LEU A 124 -9.14 0.64 -24.44
CA LEU A 124 -9.23 1.97 -25.06
C LEU A 124 -10.39 2.07 -26.06
N LEU A 125 -10.60 1.03 -26.88
CA LEU A 125 -11.72 0.93 -27.80
C LEU A 125 -13.05 0.92 -27.06
N PHE A 126 -13.18 0.15 -25.98
CA PHE A 126 -14.38 0.14 -25.15
C PHE A 126 -14.66 1.53 -24.57
N CYS A 127 -13.67 2.20 -23.98
CA CYS A 127 -13.83 3.54 -23.42
C CYS A 127 -14.22 4.56 -24.50
N GLY A 128 -13.55 4.53 -25.66
CA GLY A 128 -13.85 5.41 -26.79
C GLY A 128 -15.26 5.19 -27.35
N LEU A 129 -15.64 3.93 -27.57
CA LEU A 129 -16.97 3.55 -28.05
C LEU A 129 -18.05 3.94 -27.04
N PHE A 130 -17.81 3.72 -25.74
CA PHE A 130 -18.73 4.14 -24.68
C PHE A 130 -18.95 5.65 -24.72
N LEU A 131 -17.89 6.45 -24.79
CA LEU A 131 -18.02 7.91 -24.85
C LEU A 131 -18.72 8.40 -26.13
N PHE A 132 -18.59 7.65 -27.23
CA PHE A 132 -19.24 7.96 -28.49
C PHE A 132 -20.74 7.61 -28.49
N LEU A 133 -21.09 6.41 -28.03
CA LEU A 133 -22.46 5.89 -28.05
C LEU A 133 -23.31 6.41 -26.90
N MET A 134 -22.76 6.55 -25.68
CA MET A 134 -23.53 6.97 -24.51
C MET A 134 -23.85 8.46 -24.55
N ARG A 135 -25.14 8.75 -24.74
CA ARG A 135 -25.71 10.10 -24.68
C ARG A 135 -26.44 10.39 -23.37
N PHE A 136 -26.43 9.45 -22.44
CA PHE A 136 -27.11 9.59 -21.16
C PHE A 136 -26.49 10.71 -20.32
N LYS A 137 -27.35 11.64 -19.86
CA LYS A 137 -26.99 12.76 -19.01
C LYS A 137 -28.11 12.98 -18.00
N ILE A 138 -27.75 13.10 -16.72
CA ILE A 138 -28.69 13.48 -15.66
C ILE A 138 -28.34 14.90 -15.22
N SER A 139 -29.28 15.83 -15.42
CA SER A 139 -29.16 17.20 -14.92
C SER A 139 -29.90 17.32 -13.60
N LEU A 140 -29.17 17.59 -12.52
CA LEU A 140 -29.71 17.77 -11.19
C LEU A 140 -29.81 19.27 -10.88
N LYS A 141 -31.00 19.70 -10.44
CA LYS A 141 -31.19 21.05 -9.87
C LYS A 141 -30.41 21.16 -8.55
N CYS A 142 -30.03 22.37 -8.15
CA CYS A 142 -29.28 22.62 -6.90
C CYS A 142 -29.92 21.93 -5.68
N ARG A 143 -31.24 22.04 -5.51
CA ARG A 143 -31.98 21.36 -4.43
C ARG A 143 -31.87 19.83 -4.48
N GLN A 144 -31.94 19.23 -5.68
CA GLN A 144 -31.83 17.78 -5.85
C GLN A 144 -30.40 17.29 -5.59
N ALA A 145 -29.40 18.03 -6.08
CA ALA A 145 -27.99 17.73 -5.83
C ALA A 145 -27.66 17.83 -4.33
N GLY A 146 -28.17 18.84 -3.64
CA GLY A 146 -28.03 18.98 -2.19
C GLY A 146 -28.72 17.84 -1.41
N LEU A 147 -29.90 17.39 -1.85
CA LEU A 147 -30.60 16.28 -1.23
C LEU A 147 -29.84 14.95 -1.39
N VAL A 148 -29.35 14.65 -2.60
CA VAL A 148 -28.54 13.44 -2.83
C VAL A 148 -27.24 13.48 -2.04
N PHE A 149 -26.60 14.66 -1.94
CA PHE A 149 -25.43 14.85 -1.07
C PHE A 149 -25.77 14.56 0.41
N ALA A 150 -26.89 15.10 0.91
CA ALA A 150 -27.32 14.86 2.28
C ALA A 150 -27.66 13.38 2.54
N LEU A 151 -28.25 12.68 1.56
CA LEU A 151 -28.49 11.23 1.64
C LEU A 151 -27.18 10.45 1.73
N PHE A 152 -26.20 10.79 0.90
CA PHE A 152 -24.88 10.15 0.97
C PHE A 152 -24.18 10.41 2.31
N LEU A 153 -24.19 11.66 2.78
CA LEU A 153 -23.61 12.02 4.07
C LEU A 153 -24.29 11.30 5.23
N GLY A 154 -25.62 11.26 5.23
CA GLY A 154 -26.41 10.51 6.22
C GLY A 154 -26.12 9.02 6.18
N GLY A 155 -26.01 8.43 4.99
CA GLY A 155 -25.69 7.01 4.79
C GLY A 155 -24.29 6.64 5.31
N ILE A 156 -23.26 7.42 4.97
CA ILE A 156 -21.90 7.22 5.49
C ILE A 156 -21.89 7.37 7.00
N THR A 157 -22.55 8.40 7.54
CA THR A 157 -22.60 8.66 8.97
C THR A 157 -23.26 7.50 9.72
N ALA A 158 -24.42 7.03 9.26
CA ALA A 158 -25.11 5.89 9.84
C ALA A 158 -24.26 4.61 9.77
N HIS A 159 -23.58 4.37 8.65
CA HIS A 159 -22.69 3.23 8.50
C HIS A 159 -21.48 3.34 9.45
N SER A 160 -20.86 4.52 9.56
CA SER A 160 -19.75 4.81 10.48
C SER A 160 -20.13 4.64 11.94
N ILE A 161 -21.31 5.11 12.34
CA ILE A 161 -21.84 4.90 13.69
C ILE A 161 -21.99 3.40 13.98
N ARG A 162 -22.65 2.66 13.08
CA ARG A 162 -22.82 1.20 13.22
C ARG A 162 -21.48 0.47 13.31
N THR A 163 -20.53 0.81 12.45
CA THR A 163 -19.20 0.19 12.43
C THR A 163 -18.41 0.51 13.69
N GLY A 164 -18.42 1.75 14.17
CA GLY A 164 -17.78 2.15 15.42
C GLY A 164 -18.33 1.43 16.64
N TYR A 165 -19.66 1.33 16.75
CA TYR A 165 -20.30 0.55 17.82
C TYR A 165 -19.91 -0.93 17.80
N ASN A 166 -19.82 -1.54 16.61
CA ASN A 166 -19.49 -2.96 16.47
C ASN A 166 -18.01 -3.27 16.72
N LEU A 167 -17.10 -2.35 16.34
CA LEU A 167 -15.66 -2.58 16.46
C LEU A 167 -15.13 -2.34 17.88
N GLN A 168 -15.80 -1.48 18.68
CA GLN A 168 -15.35 -1.10 20.02
C GLN A 168 -13.89 -0.58 20.09
N GLN A 169 -13.35 -0.08 18.97
CA GLN A 169 -11.97 0.42 18.86
C GLN A 169 -11.84 1.93 19.23
N GLY A 170 -12.80 2.48 19.97
CA GLY A 170 -12.84 3.91 20.26
C GLY A 170 -13.07 4.77 18.99
N PRO A 171 -12.57 6.03 18.96
CA PRO A 171 -12.83 6.97 17.86
C PRO A 171 -12.40 6.48 16.48
N SER A 172 -11.35 5.64 16.39
CA SER A 172 -10.86 5.10 15.12
C SER A 172 -11.88 4.20 14.44
N GLY A 173 -12.68 3.45 15.21
CA GLY A 173 -13.72 2.55 14.67
C GLY A 173 -14.78 3.27 13.84
N TYR A 174 -15.01 4.56 14.08
CA TYR A 174 -16.00 5.36 13.34
C TYR A 174 -15.49 5.83 11.96
N VAL A 175 -14.17 5.90 11.78
CA VAL A 175 -13.55 6.32 10.50
C VAL A 175 -13.09 5.14 9.64
N VAL A 176 -13.09 3.92 10.19
CA VAL A 176 -12.72 2.68 9.47
C VAL A 176 -13.46 2.54 8.14
N ASN A 177 -14.74 2.90 8.05
CA ASN A 177 -15.47 2.83 6.79
C ASN A 177 -14.90 3.76 5.71
N LEU A 178 -14.42 4.94 6.09
CA LEU A 178 -13.83 5.90 5.16
C LEU A 178 -12.45 5.40 4.70
N ILE A 179 -11.69 4.78 5.60
CA ILE A 179 -10.43 4.10 5.28
C ILE A 179 -10.69 2.93 4.32
N ILE A 180 -11.71 2.11 4.59
CA ILE A 180 -12.11 1.03 3.68
C ILE A 180 -12.50 1.61 2.31
N ALA A 181 -13.26 2.71 2.27
CA ALA A 181 -13.65 3.36 1.02
C ALA A 181 -12.43 3.82 0.19
N SER A 182 -11.38 4.35 0.84
CA SER A 182 -10.15 4.74 0.16
C SER A 182 -9.38 3.57 -0.44
N HIS A 183 -9.58 2.34 0.04
CA HIS A 183 -8.91 1.15 -0.49
C HIS A 183 -9.73 0.36 -1.51
N LEU A 184 -10.97 0.79 -1.82
CA LEU A 184 -11.87 0.04 -2.72
C LEU A 184 -11.97 0.62 -4.13
N THR A 185 -11.90 1.94 -4.28
CA THR A 185 -12.02 2.57 -5.60
C THR A 185 -10.63 2.64 -6.22
N PRO A 186 -10.37 2.10 -7.43
CA PRO A 186 -9.02 2.02 -8.00
C PRO A 186 -8.24 3.34 -7.94
N ILE A 187 -8.87 4.46 -8.30
CA ILE A 187 -8.23 5.78 -8.23
C ILE A 187 -7.79 6.15 -6.80
N LEU A 188 -8.58 5.87 -5.78
CA LEU A 188 -8.23 6.16 -4.40
C LEU A 188 -7.18 5.17 -3.89
N LYS A 189 -7.42 3.88 -4.11
CA LYS A 189 -6.55 2.78 -3.69
C LYS A 189 -5.14 2.99 -4.20
N GLU A 190 -4.99 3.20 -5.51
CA GLU A 190 -3.67 3.35 -6.12
C GLU A 190 -3.02 4.68 -5.78
N THR A 191 -3.80 5.76 -5.64
CA THR A 191 -3.25 7.04 -5.16
C THR A 191 -2.71 6.89 -3.73
N THR A 192 -3.43 6.24 -2.83
CA THR A 192 -2.96 6.00 -1.45
C THR A 192 -1.71 5.14 -1.43
N ALA A 193 -1.67 4.05 -2.21
CA ALA A 193 -0.49 3.20 -2.31
C ALA A 193 0.75 3.97 -2.82
N ILE A 194 0.58 4.84 -3.82
CA ILE A 194 1.66 5.70 -4.34
C ILE A 194 2.13 6.70 -3.28
N LEU A 195 1.21 7.40 -2.61
CA LEU A 195 1.55 8.39 -1.60
C LEU A 195 2.28 7.77 -0.41
N ASP A 196 1.77 6.64 0.09
CA ASP A 196 2.38 5.91 1.21
C ASP A 196 3.78 5.42 0.84
N THR A 197 3.95 4.87 -0.37
CA THR A 197 5.27 4.41 -0.86
C THR A 197 6.26 5.57 -0.98
N ILE A 198 5.85 6.70 -1.55
CA ILE A 198 6.71 7.89 -1.68
C ILE A 198 7.09 8.42 -0.29
N HIS A 199 6.14 8.48 0.64
CA HIS A 199 6.39 8.93 2.00
C HIS A 199 7.40 8.03 2.72
N ASN A 200 7.17 6.72 2.67
CA ASN A 200 8.04 5.71 3.30
C ASN A 200 9.44 5.73 2.68
N ARG A 201 9.55 5.86 1.36
CA ARG A 201 10.84 5.97 0.66
C ARG A 201 11.61 7.23 1.03
N ALA A 202 10.92 8.37 1.18
CA ALA A 202 11.53 9.61 1.63
C ALA A 202 12.04 9.49 3.07
N GLN A 203 11.28 8.83 3.96
CA GLN A 203 11.70 8.55 5.32
C GLN A 203 12.91 7.61 5.37
N ALA A 204 12.89 6.51 4.62
CA ALA A 204 14.02 5.59 4.51
C ALA A 204 15.29 6.33 4.04
N LYS A 205 15.16 7.16 3.00
CA LYS A 205 16.29 7.97 2.50
C LYS A 205 16.84 8.90 3.58
N ARG A 206 15.99 9.54 4.40
CA ARG A 206 16.43 10.38 5.53
C ARG A 206 17.20 9.58 6.57
N ILE A 207 16.74 8.36 6.89
CA ILE A 207 17.43 7.46 7.82
C ILE A 207 18.82 7.10 7.27
N TYR A 208 18.92 6.69 6.01
CA TYR A 208 20.21 6.37 5.38
C TYR A 208 21.16 7.58 5.33
N THR A 209 20.65 8.77 5.02
CA THR A 209 21.49 9.98 5.03
C THR A 209 21.99 10.32 6.43
N ASN A 210 21.19 10.04 7.48
CA ASN A 210 21.59 10.24 8.86
C ASN A 210 22.65 9.22 9.31
N PHE A 211 22.54 7.96 8.88
CA PHE A 211 23.58 6.94 9.12
C PHE A 211 24.92 7.28 8.44
N ASN A 212 24.88 7.95 7.28
CA ASN A 212 26.08 8.39 6.59
C ASN A 212 26.70 9.67 7.17
N GLN A 213 26.11 10.27 8.21
CA GLN A 213 26.78 11.35 8.92
C GLN A 213 27.88 10.77 9.80
N PRO A 214 29.09 11.36 9.79
CA PRO A 214 30.15 10.94 10.69
C PRO A 214 29.66 11.08 12.13
N TYR A 215 29.78 9.99 12.90
CA TYR A 215 29.46 10.00 14.33
C TYR A 215 30.24 11.14 15.02
N PRO A 216 29.64 11.81 16.02
CA PRO A 216 30.35 12.75 16.88
C PRO A 216 31.70 12.15 17.34
N LYS A 217 32.81 12.88 17.16
CA LYS A 217 34.16 12.36 17.44
C LYS A 217 34.39 12.01 18.92
N ASP A 218 33.47 12.39 19.80
CA ASP A 218 33.55 12.17 21.24
C ASP A 218 33.26 10.71 21.67
N TYR A 219 32.85 9.83 20.75
CA TYR A 219 32.72 8.39 21.04
C TYR A 219 34.04 7.60 20.93
N LEU A 220 35.13 8.23 20.48
CA LEU A 220 36.46 7.60 20.36
C LEU A 220 37.30 7.70 21.65
N GLY A 221 36.69 8.14 22.75
CA GLY A 221 37.29 8.06 24.08
C GLY A 221 37.37 6.60 24.52
N VAL A 222 38.43 5.91 24.10
CA VAL A 222 38.76 4.57 24.56
C VAL A 222 39.26 4.69 26.00
N ASP A 223 38.49 4.16 26.94
CA ASP A 223 38.89 4.11 28.35
C ASP A 223 40.21 3.32 28.49
N LYS A 224 41.08 3.70 29.43
CA LYS A 224 42.44 3.10 29.51
C LYS A 224 42.42 1.58 29.73
N ASP A 225 41.32 1.05 30.27
CA ASP A 225 41.09 -0.38 30.54
C ASP A 225 40.25 -1.09 29.46
N SER A 226 40.15 -0.52 28.26
CA SER A 226 39.38 -1.13 27.17
C SER A 226 40.03 -2.39 26.58
N VAL A 227 39.20 -3.28 26.02
CA VAL A 227 39.66 -4.44 25.26
C VAL A 227 40.18 -4.02 23.88
N PRO A 228 41.27 -4.63 23.37
CA PRO A 228 41.93 -4.18 22.15
C PRO A 228 41.09 -4.37 20.87
N ASN A 229 40.17 -5.34 20.85
CA ASN A 229 39.29 -5.60 19.70
C ASN A 229 37.91 -6.05 20.17
N VAL A 230 36.85 -5.53 19.55
CA VAL A 230 35.48 -5.98 19.75
C VAL A 230 34.94 -6.53 18.42
N VAL A 231 34.56 -7.81 18.41
CA VAL A 231 33.94 -8.46 17.24
C VAL A 231 32.48 -8.72 17.57
N LEU A 232 31.57 -8.04 16.87
CA LEU A 232 30.12 -8.26 16.97
C LEU A 232 29.67 -9.20 15.86
N ILE A 233 29.13 -10.37 16.23
CA ILE A 233 28.58 -11.36 15.30
C ILE A 233 27.07 -11.40 15.49
N ILE A 234 26.31 -11.10 14.44
CA ILE A 234 24.84 -11.15 14.43
C ILE A 234 24.41 -12.19 13.40
N GLY A 235 23.65 -13.20 13.83
CA GLY A 235 23.03 -14.18 12.95
C GLY A 235 21.59 -13.79 12.62
N GLU A 236 21.29 -13.53 11.36
CA GLU A 236 19.92 -13.33 10.90
C GLU A 236 19.15 -14.66 10.94
N SER A 237 17.91 -14.64 11.45
CA SER A 237 17.05 -15.83 11.60
C SER A 237 17.61 -16.95 12.48
N ALA A 238 18.66 -16.66 13.26
CA ALA A 238 19.25 -17.61 14.17
C ALA A 238 18.38 -17.73 15.44
N SER A 239 17.65 -18.83 15.59
CA SER A 239 16.80 -19.07 16.76
C SER A 239 17.55 -19.82 17.86
N ARG A 240 17.44 -19.32 19.09
CA ARG A 240 18.00 -19.93 20.30
C ARG A 240 17.61 -21.41 20.43
N ASP A 241 16.36 -21.73 20.11
CA ASP A 241 15.78 -23.06 20.32
C ASP A 241 16.37 -24.12 19.39
N PHE A 242 17.04 -23.71 18.32
CA PHE A 242 17.68 -24.58 17.33
C PHE A 242 19.21 -24.54 17.40
N MET A 243 19.78 -24.16 18.55
CA MET A 243 21.23 -24.09 18.73
C MET A 243 21.69 -25.04 19.83
N GLY A 244 22.66 -25.90 19.52
CA GLY A 244 23.24 -26.85 20.48
C GLY A 244 23.78 -26.18 21.75
N ILE A 245 24.36 -24.98 21.64
CA ILE A 245 24.84 -24.19 22.81
C ILE A 245 23.74 -23.83 23.82
N TYR A 246 22.47 -23.87 23.42
CA TYR A 246 21.34 -23.55 24.29
C TYR A 246 20.50 -24.78 24.65
N GLY A 247 20.99 -25.99 24.36
CA GLY A 247 20.34 -27.24 24.74
C GLY A 247 19.53 -27.92 23.64
N TYR A 248 19.66 -27.48 22.37
CA TYR A 248 19.10 -28.22 21.25
C TYR A 248 19.79 -29.60 21.12
N SER A 249 19.01 -30.64 20.84
CA SER A 249 19.47 -32.03 20.88
C SER A 249 20.50 -32.39 19.80
N VAL A 250 20.63 -31.57 18.76
CA VAL A 250 21.59 -31.77 17.67
C VAL A 250 22.79 -30.82 17.85
N PRO A 251 24.04 -31.31 17.83
CA PRO A 251 25.24 -30.49 18.04
C PRO A 251 25.60 -29.67 16.79
N ASN A 252 24.77 -28.68 16.46
CA ASN A 252 24.85 -27.89 15.24
C ASN A 252 25.56 -26.53 15.39
N THR A 253 26.13 -26.25 16.56
CA THR A 253 26.89 -25.01 16.84
C THR A 253 28.32 -25.30 17.37
N PRO A 254 29.13 -26.14 16.69
CA PRO A 254 30.39 -26.65 17.24
C PRO A 254 31.42 -25.55 17.55
N PHE A 255 31.49 -24.50 16.72
CA PHE A 255 32.43 -23.40 16.92
C PHE A 255 32.04 -22.49 18.10
N LEU A 256 30.74 -22.18 18.26
CA LEU A 256 30.25 -21.39 19.39
C LEU A 256 30.40 -22.16 20.71
N SER A 257 30.17 -23.48 20.71
CA SER A 257 30.46 -24.35 21.85
C SER A 257 31.96 -24.39 22.20
N GLY A 258 32.85 -24.23 21.21
CA GLY A 258 34.29 -24.07 21.44
C GLY A 258 34.61 -22.78 22.19
N LEU A 259 34.08 -21.65 21.72
CA LEU A 259 34.29 -20.33 22.33
C LEU A 259 33.77 -20.25 23.78
N LEU A 260 32.64 -20.90 24.09
CA LEU A 260 32.12 -20.98 25.46
C LEU A 260 33.08 -21.73 26.39
N ARG A 261 33.62 -22.87 25.93
CA ARG A 261 34.58 -23.67 26.72
C ARG A 261 35.90 -22.93 26.95
N GLU A 262 36.38 -22.18 25.96
CA GLU A 262 37.58 -21.34 26.12
C GLU A 262 37.34 -20.24 27.16
N ARG A 263 36.20 -19.55 27.10
CA ARG A 263 35.79 -18.56 28.12
C ARG A 263 35.72 -19.16 29.52
N GLU A 264 35.08 -20.33 29.69
CA GLU A 264 34.97 -21.01 30.99
C GLU A 264 36.34 -21.44 31.52
N ARG A 265 37.25 -21.87 30.65
CA ARG A 265 38.63 -22.21 31.02
C ARG A 265 39.39 -20.99 31.53
N GLU A 266 39.29 -19.86 30.84
CA GLU A 266 39.96 -18.62 31.26
C GLU A 266 39.37 -18.06 32.57
N GLY A 267 38.05 -18.17 32.77
CA GLY A 267 37.39 -17.77 34.02
C GLY A 267 37.80 -18.60 35.24
N ASN A 268 38.03 -19.91 35.07
CA ASN A 268 38.48 -20.80 36.15
C ASN A 268 39.98 -20.63 36.52
N PHE A 269 40.79 -20.03 35.65
CA PHE A 269 42.19 -19.69 35.96
C PHE A 269 42.34 -18.32 36.66
N ALA A 270 41.27 -17.53 36.75
CA ALA A 270 41.29 -16.19 37.33
C ALA A 270 40.94 -16.12 38.83
N ASP A 271 40.66 -17.26 39.50
CA ASP A 271 40.37 -17.29 40.94
C ASP A 271 41.49 -17.98 41.74
N PRO A 272 42.45 -17.22 42.31
CA PRO A 272 43.44 -17.76 43.23
C PRO A 272 43.08 -17.45 44.69
N ASN A 273 41.85 -17.72 45.19
CA ASN A 273 41.69 -17.90 46.64
C ASN A 273 40.41 -18.65 47.11
N PRO A 274 40.48 -19.97 47.43
CA PRO A 274 39.38 -20.69 48.04
C PRO A 274 39.47 -20.62 49.58
N ALA A 275 39.56 -19.43 50.15
CA ALA A 275 39.59 -19.25 51.61
C ALA A 275 38.79 -18.01 52.02
N CYS A 276 37.49 -18.23 52.27
CA CYS A 276 36.74 -17.70 53.42
C CYS A 276 35.24 -17.69 53.09
N LYS A 277 34.54 -18.79 53.43
CA LYS A 277 33.11 -18.79 53.75
C LYS A 277 32.86 -19.87 54.80
N THR A 278 32.98 -19.48 56.08
CA THR A 278 32.24 -20.06 57.20
C THR A 278 31.03 -19.21 57.46
#